data_AF-A0A6G2D6J1-F1
#
_entry.id   AF-A0A6G2D6J1-F1
#
_cell.length_a   1.000
_cell.length_b   1.000
_cell.length_c   1.000
_cell.angle_alpha   90.00
_cell.angle_beta   90.00
_cell.angle_gamma   90.00
#
_symmetry.space_group_name_H-M   'P 1'
#
loop_
_entity.id
_entity.type
_entity.pdbx_description
1 polymer ?
#
loop_
_entity_poly.entity_id
_entity_poly.type
_entity_poly.pdbx_seq_one_letter_code
_entity_poly.pdbx_strand_id
1 'polypeptide(L)' 'MALKNKRYFWIQLAQDFFKSKEMKLLRKIAGGDTHTIIYLKMMLISLEDGGHIYYDGLADNLAEEIALVIDENVEDIK' A
#
# COMPACT_ATOMS: atom_id res chain seq x y z
N MET A 1 32.37 -6.09 -0.33
CA MET A 1 30.92 -5.81 -0.17
C MET A 1 30.39 -5.45 -1.56
N ALA A 2 29.62 -6.32 -2.20
CA ALA A 2 29.04 -6.00 -3.50
C ALA A 2 28.06 -4.83 -3.33
N LEU A 3 28.16 -3.82 -4.20
CA LEU A 3 27.15 -2.76 -4.31
C LEU A 3 25.82 -3.43 -4.65
N LYS A 4 24.95 -3.57 -3.66
CA LYS A 4 23.58 -4.04 -3.86
C LYS A 4 22.92 -3.03 -4.79
N ASN A 5 22.68 -3.41 -6.05
CA ASN A 5 22.02 -2.57 -7.04
C ASN A 5 20.69 -2.12 -6.43
N LYS A 6 20.55 -0.83 -6.13
CA LYS A 6 19.29 -0.29 -5.60
C LYS A 6 18.26 -0.34 -6.71
N ARG A 7 17.27 -1.22 -6.58
CA ARG A 7 16.11 -1.25 -7.47
C ARG A 7 15.15 -0.17 -7.01
N TYR A 8 14.77 0.72 -7.93
CA TYR A 8 13.80 1.78 -7.67
C TYR A 8 12.48 1.39 -8.34
N PHE A 9 11.39 1.49 -7.59
CA PHE A 9 10.05 1.28 -8.09
C PHE A 9 9.32 2.62 -8.20
N TRP A 10 8.49 2.75 -9.24
CA TRP A 10 7.67 3.92 -9.48
C TRP A 10 6.23 3.45 -9.67
N ILE A 11 5.29 4.08 -8.98
CA ILE A 11 3.86 3.85 -9.21
C ILE A 11 3.42 4.77 -10.33
N GLN A 12 2.91 4.19 -11.41
CA GLN A 12 2.19 4.96 -12.43
C GLN A 12 0.71 4.98 -12.09
N LEU A 13 0.22 6.13 -11.63
CA LEU A 13 -1.20 6.33 -11.33
C LEU A 13 -1.97 6.73 -12.59
N ALA A 14 -3.22 6.30 -12.67
CA ALA A 14 -4.16 6.84 -13.66
C ALA A 14 -4.29 8.36 -13.49
N GLN A 15 -4.42 9.09 -14.61
CA GLN A 15 -4.47 10.56 -14.61
C GLN A 15 -5.60 11.12 -13.74
N ASP A 16 -6.67 10.36 -13.58
CA ASP A 16 -7.87 10.68 -12.84
C ASP A 16 -7.94 9.98 -11.47
N PHE A 17 -6.87 9.35 -10.99
CA PHE A 17 -6.84 8.61 -9.71
C PHE A 17 -7.47 9.40 -8.56
N PHE A 18 -7.03 10.65 -8.34
CA PHE A 18 -7.58 11.54 -7.30
C PHE A 18 -8.89 12.24 -7.68
N LYS A 19 -9.33 12.09 -8.93
CA LYS A 19 -10.53 12.75 -9.48
C LYS A 19 -11.73 11.81 -9.57
N SER A 20 -11.49 10.50 -9.50
CA SER A 20 -12.53 9.47 -9.51
C SER A 20 -13.53 9.71 -8.36
N LYS A 21 -14.77 9.25 -8.57
CA LYS A 21 -15.84 9.44 -7.58
C LYS A 21 -15.52 8.64 -6.30
N GLU A 22 -14.96 7.46 -6.48
CA GLU A 22 -14.53 6.51 -5.48
C GLU A 22 -13.45 7.11 -4.59
N MET A 23 -12.40 7.69 -5.17
CA MET A 23 -11.33 8.33 -4.40
C MET A 23 -11.83 9.58 -3.65
N LYS A 24 -12.74 10.35 -4.25
CA LYS A 24 -13.39 11.49 -3.58
C LYS A 24 -14.28 11.06 -2.41
N LEU A 25 -14.90 9.88 -2.50
CA LEU A 25 -15.70 9.32 -1.41
C LEU A 25 -14.79 8.78 -0.30
N LEU A 26 -13.74 8.02 -0.64
CA LEU A 26 -12.74 7.54 0.32
C LEU A 26 -12.13 8.69 1.11
N ARG A 27 -11.71 9.76 0.44
CA ARG A 27 -11.07 10.90 1.12
C ARG A 27 -12.03 11.77 1.94
N LYS A 28 -13.34 11.50 1.92
CA LYS A 28 -14.33 12.21 2.75
C LYS A 28 -14.60 11.54 4.10
N ILE A 29 -14.27 10.26 4.26
CA ILE A 29 -14.42 9.59 5.55
C ILE A 29 -13.32 10.03 6.53
N ALA A 30 -13.58 9.87 7.83
CA ALA A 30 -12.54 10.08 8.83
C ALA A 30 -11.36 9.13 8.54
N GLY A 31 -10.14 9.67 8.52
CA GLY A 31 -8.94 8.90 8.17
C GLY A 31 -8.79 8.58 6.68
N GLY A 32 -9.66 9.10 5.79
CA GLY A 32 -9.61 8.80 4.36
C GLY A 32 -8.29 9.16 3.67
N ASP A 33 -7.60 10.19 4.15
CA ASP A 33 -6.24 10.53 3.69
C ASP A 33 -5.23 9.44 4.10
N THR A 34 -5.30 8.92 5.33
CA THR A 34 -4.49 7.79 5.82
C THR A 34 -4.72 6.55 4.96
N HIS A 35 -5.99 6.19 4.72
CA HIS A 35 -6.36 5.04 3.89
C HIS A 35 -5.85 5.19 2.45
N THR A 36 -5.85 6.41 1.92
CA THR A 36 -5.31 6.69 0.59
C THR A 36 -3.80 6.45 0.54
N ILE A 37 -3.05 6.86 1.57
CA ILE A 37 -1.62 6.59 1.69
C ILE A 37 -1.34 5.09 1.85
N ILE A 38 -2.10 4.39 2.69
CA ILE A 38 -2.03 2.93 2.85
C ILE A 38 -2.20 2.24 1.50
N TYR A 39 -3.22 2.62 0.73
CA TYR A 39 -3.46 2.04 -0.59
C TYR A 39 -2.30 2.29 -1.57
N LEU A 40 -1.71 3.49 -1.57
CA LEU A 40 -0.53 3.79 -2.37
C LEU A 40 0.70 2.97 -1.92
N LYS A 41 0.92 2.79 -0.61
CA LYS A 41 2.01 1.96 -0.08
C LYS A 41 1.83 0.50 -0.49
N MET A 42 0.62 -0.04 -0.39
CA MET A 42 0.28 -1.40 -0.85
C MET A 42 0.53 -1.57 -2.35
N MET A 43 0.12 -0.61 -3.18
CA MET A 43 0.43 -0.62 -4.60
C MET A 43 1.93 -0.58 -4.88
N LEU A 44 2.73 0.12 -4.07
CA LEU A 44 4.18 0.19 -4.26
C LEU A 44 4.85 -1.16 -3.97
N ILE A 45 4.51 -1.80 -2.85
CA ILE A 45 5.13 -3.07 -2.45
C ILE A 45 4.75 -4.21 -3.39
N SER A 46 3.52 -4.18 -3.94
CA SER A 46 3.08 -5.22 -4.86
C SER A 46 3.77 -5.18 -6.23
N LEU A 47 4.48 -4.10 -6.57
CA LEU A 47 5.20 -3.97 -7.85
C LEU A 47 6.34 -4.99 -7.99
N GLU A 48 6.93 -5.44 -6.89
CA GLU A 48 7.98 -6.46 -6.93
C GLU A 48 7.43 -7.81 -7.45
N ASP A 49 6.17 -8.09 -7.14
CA ASP A 49 5.48 -9.37 -7.41
C ASP A 49 4.36 -9.26 -8.46
N GLY A 50 4.47 -8.28 -9.36
CA GLY A 50 3.54 -8.13 -10.48
C GLY A 50 2.11 -7.80 -10.06
N GLY A 51 1.94 -7.08 -8.95
CA GLY A 51 0.64 -6.64 -8.43
C GLY A 51 0.06 -7.54 -7.33
N HIS A 52 0.81 -8.54 -6.87
CA HIS A 52 0.40 -9.43 -5.79
C HIS A 52 1.05 -9.02 -4.46
N ILE A 53 0.37 -9.28 -3.36
CA ILE A 53 0.93 -9.23 -2.01
C ILE A 53 0.70 -10.63 -1.44
N TYR A 54 1.77 -11.31 -1.08
CA TYR A 54 1.72 -12.65 -0.52
C TYR A 54 1.71 -12.59 1.01
N TYR A 55 1.03 -13.57 1.61
CA TYR A 55 1.04 -13.77 3.05
C TYR A 55 2.14 -14.77 3.39
N ASP A 56 3.17 -14.30 4.09
CA ASP A 56 4.34 -15.09 4.48
C ASP A 56 4.11 -15.84 5.81
N GLY A 57 3.02 -15.54 6.52
CA GLY A 57 2.68 -16.19 7.79
C GLY A 57 3.54 -15.70 8.95
N LEU A 58 4.03 -14.46 8.88
CA LEU A 58 4.88 -13.82 9.88
C LEU A 58 4.08 -13.16 11.02
N ALA A 59 2.80 -12.88 10.78
CA ALA A 59 1.87 -12.35 11.76
C ALA A 59 0.66 -13.30 11.97
N ASP A 60 -0.29 -12.91 12.82
CA ASP A 60 -1.48 -13.74 13.07
C ASP A 60 -2.46 -13.72 11.88
N ASN A 61 -2.40 -12.66 11.05
CA ASN A 61 -3.23 -12.50 9.86
C ASN A 61 -2.60 -11.55 8.83
N LEU A 62 -3.18 -11.53 7.62
CA LEU A 62 -2.72 -10.69 6.51
C LEU A 62 -2.72 -9.19 6.83
N ALA A 63 -3.70 -8.69 7.60
CA ALA A 63 -3.78 -7.27 7.91
C ALA A 63 -2.61 -6.82 8.80
N GLU A 64 -2.26 -7.63 9.81
CA GLU A 64 -1.09 -7.38 10.66
C GLU A 64 0.22 -7.46 9.89
N GLU A 65 0.34 -8.42 8.97
CA GLU A 65 1.55 -8.54 8.17
C GLU A 65 1.72 -7.36 7.20
N ILE A 66 0.64 -6.93 6.54
CA ILE A 66 0.68 -5.73 5.70
C ILE A 66 1.05 -4.52 6.57
N ALA A 67 0.43 -4.35 7.73
CA ALA A 67 0.69 -3.23 8.64
C ALA A 67 2.16 -3.15 9.05
N LEU A 68 2.76 -4.31 9.36
CA LEU A 68 4.18 -4.43 9.64
C LEU A 68 5.05 -4.06 8.43
N VAL A 69 4.71 -4.54 7.23
CA VAL A 69 5.50 -4.31 6.01
C VAL A 69 5.48 -2.83 5.59
N ILE A 70 4.34 -2.16 5.72
CA ILE A 70 4.17 -0.77 5.26
C ILE A 70 4.34 0.28 6.37
N ASP A 71 4.64 -0.16 7.60
CA ASP A 71 4.81 0.65 8.80
C ASP A 71 3.59 1.55 9.07
N GLU A 72 2.43 0.90 9.26
CA GLU A 72 1.13 1.53 9.52
C GLU A 72 0.41 0.82 10.68
N ASN A 73 -0.65 1.46 11.21
CA ASN A 73 -1.46 0.84 12.25
C ASN A 73 -2.36 -0.25 11.65
N VAL A 74 -2.41 -1.42 12.29
CA VAL A 74 -3.28 -2.54 11.87
C VAL A 74 -4.75 -2.14 11.83
N GLU A 75 -5.19 -1.24 12.71
CA GLU A 75 -6.58 -0.76 12.75
C GLU A 75 -6.95 0.09 11.52
N ASP A 76 -5.97 0.68 10.83
CA ASP A 76 -6.20 1.41 9.58
C ASP A 76 -6.16 0.48 8.34
N ILE A 77 -5.87 -0.81 8.52
CA ILE A 77 -5.86 -1.84 7.47
C ILE A 77 -7.10 -2.74 7.50
N LYS A 78 -7.70 -2.94 8.68
CA LYS A 78 -8.90 -3.78 8.90
C LYS A 78 -10.17 -3.13 8.38
#